data_AF-A0A1H7ML23-F1
#
_entry.id   AF-A0A1H7ML23-F1
#
_cell.length_a   1.000
_cell.length_b   1.000
_cell.length_c   1.000
_cell.angle_alpha   90.00
_cell.angle_beta   90.00
_cell.angle_gamma   90.00
#
_symmetry.space_group_name_H-M   'P 1'
#
loop_
_entity.id
_entity.type
_entity.pdbx_description
1 polymer ?
#
loop_
_entity_poly.entity_id
_entity_poly.type
_entity_poly.pdbx_seq_one_letter_code
_entity_poly.pdbx_strand_id
1 'polypeptide(L)'
;MTDPLDLDRFRDLADAYGGVVARWPVAHRAAAARVALTPEGRAILADALLLDARLDQWTIPAPAAGLAARIGSKAAVGTRSARIRQRWWWSGFGLAATLAGVVAGTAAVAVAPPVDMAAGSTSFGDVAGMEG
;
A
#
# COMPACT_ATOMS: atom_id res chain seq x y z
N MET A 1 -3.49 20.90 18.22
CA MET A 1 -3.38 20.30 19.56
C MET A 1 -4.15 18.99 19.51
N THR A 2 -3.47 17.86 19.67
CA THR A 2 -4.15 16.55 19.68
C THR A 2 -4.73 16.35 21.07
N ASP A 3 -6.06 16.20 21.17
CA ASP A 3 -6.70 15.95 22.45
C ASP A 3 -6.05 14.74 23.16
N PRO A 4 -5.88 14.81 24.49
CA PRO A 4 -5.34 13.70 25.26
C PRO A 4 -6.25 12.48 25.09
N LEU A 5 -5.65 11.32 24.83
CA LEU A 5 -6.35 10.05 24.77
C LEU A 5 -6.62 9.60 26.20
N ASP A 6 -7.90 9.56 26.57
CA ASP A 6 -8.32 9.05 27.87
C ASP A 6 -8.06 7.53 27.99
N LEU A 7 -7.93 7.05 29.22
CA LEU A 7 -7.60 5.67 29.54
C LEU A 7 -8.72 4.71 29.10
N ASP A 8 -9.99 5.09 29.28
CA ASP A 8 -11.13 4.29 28.83
C ASP A 8 -11.12 4.15 27.31
N ARG A 9 -10.86 5.25 26.59
CA ARG A 9 -10.75 5.22 25.14
C ARG A 9 -9.54 4.42 24.66
N PHE A 10 -8.44 4.45 25.40
CA PHE A 10 -7.27 3.62 25.13
C PHE A 10 -7.59 2.12 25.29
N ARG A 11 -8.38 1.76 26.32
CA ARG A 11 -8.85 0.39 26.55
C ARG A 11 -9.75 -0.09 25.41
N ASP A 12 -10.72 0.72 25.00
CA ASP A 12 -11.58 0.40 23.85
C ASP A 12 -10.76 0.09 22.58
N LEU A 13 -9.69 0.87 22.35
CA LEU A 13 -8.81 0.67 21.21
C LEU A 13 -7.99 -0.62 21.34
N ALA A 14 -7.49 -0.94 22.54
CA ALA A 14 -6.79 -2.19 22.79
C ALA A 14 -7.71 -3.41 22.61
N ASP A 15 -8.95 -3.33 23.08
CA ASP A 15 -9.95 -4.40 22.93
C ASP A 15 -10.35 -4.60 21.45
N ALA A 16 -10.44 -3.51 20.67
CA ALA A 16 -10.84 -3.58 19.26
C ALA A 16 -9.71 -3.95 18.29
N TYR A 17 -8.47 -3.50 18.55
CA TYR A 17 -7.34 -3.62 17.63
C TYR A 17 -6.19 -4.49 18.15
N GLY A 18 -6.31 -5.02 19.36
CA GLY A 18 -5.29 -5.82 20.03
C GLY A 18 -4.16 -4.99 20.65
N GLY A 19 -3.19 -5.68 21.23
CA GLY A 19 -2.13 -5.06 22.04
C GLY A 19 -1.03 -4.35 21.24
N VAL A 20 -1.04 -4.46 19.91
CA VAL A 20 -0.02 -3.86 19.03
C VAL A 20 -0.49 -2.50 18.51
N VAL A 21 -0.02 -1.41 19.12
CA VAL A 21 -0.40 -0.02 18.76
C VAL A 21 -0.18 0.31 17.28
N ALA A 22 0.80 -0.31 16.61
CA ALA A 22 1.03 -0.12 15.18
C ALA A 22 -0.14 -0.58 14.30
N ARG A 23 -1.05 -1.45 14.79
CA ARG A 23 -2.25 -1.91 14.09
C ARG A 23 -3.43 -0.94 14.23
N TRP A 24 -3.37 0.00 15.19
CA TRP A 24 -4.46 0.92 15.50
C TRP A 24 -4.66 1.97 14.39
N PRO A 25 -5.81 2.69 14.36
CA PRO A 25 -6.00 3.82 13.45
C PRO A 25 -4.92 4.89 13.62
N VAL A 26 -4.38 5.42 12.51
CA VAL A 26 -3.24 6.35 12.51
C VAL A 26 -3.47 7.56 13.41
N ALA A 27 -4.70 8.09 13.43
CA ALA A 27 -5.08 9.24 14.25
C ALA A 27 -4.82 9.05 15.76
N HIS A 28 -4.84 7.81 16.25
CA HIS A 28 -4.69 7.50 17.68
C HIS A 28 -3.29 7.03 18.07
N ARG A 29 -2.44 6.59 17.13
CA ARG A 29 -1.14 5.96 17.43
C ARG A 29 -0.21 6.83 18.26
N ALA A 30 -0.10 8.12 17.92
CA ALA A 30 0.79 9.04 18.62
C ALA A 30 0.33 9.33 20.07
N ALA A 31 -0.98 9.40 20.30
CA ALA A 31 -1.53 9.58 21.64
C ALA A 31 -1.45 8.27 22.45
N ALA A 32 -1.74 7.14 21.83
CA ALA A 32 -1.60 5.81 22.40
C ALA A 32 -0.16 5.51 22.84
N ALA A 33 0.83 5.91 22.04
CA ALA A 33 2.25 5.76 22.39
C ALA A 33 2.61 6.48 23.70
N ARG A 34 1.97 7.63 23.99
CA ARG A 34 2.18 8.35 25.26
C ARG A 34 1.50 7.64 26.44
N VAL A 35 0.26 7.18 26.27
CA VAL A 35 -0.47 6.42 27.31
C VAL A 35 0.24 5.09 27.61
N ALA A 36 0.79 4.43 26.59
CA ALA A 36 1.54 3.19 26.73
C ALA A 36 2.84 3.32 27.56
N LEU A 37 3.29 4.54 27.87
CA LEU A 37 4.42 4.75 28.79
C LEU A 37 3.98 4.71 30.26
N THR A 38 2.69 4.90 30.56
CA THR A 38 2.17 4.85 31.93
C THR A 38 2.02 3.40 32.41
N PRO A 39 2.06 3.15 33.74
CA PRO A 39 1.83 1.81 34.29
C PRO A 39 0.49 1.20 33.86
N GLU A 40 -0.58 1.99 33.87
CA GLU A 40 -1.93 1.56 33.52
C GLU A 40 -2.05 1.22 32.04
N GLY A 41 -1.48 2.06 31.16
CA GLY A 41 -1.46 1.79 29.73
C GLY A 41 -0.65 0.52 29.39
N ARG A 42 0.47 0.29 30.10
CA ARG A 42 1.25 -0.95 29.95
C ARG A 42 0.47 -2.18 30.39
N ALA A 43 -0.26 -2.10 31.50
CA ALA A 43 -1.09 -3.21 31.98
C ALA A 43 -2.18 -3.57 30.96
N ILE A 44 -2.90 -2.57 30.42
CA ILE A 44 -3.93 -2.77 29.41
C ILE A 44 -3.35 -3.45 28.14
N LEU A 45 -2.21 -2.97 27.64
CA LEU A 45 -1.59 -3.58 26.46
C LEU A 45 -1.07 -4.99 26.74
N ALA A 46 -0.53 -5.25 27.94
CA ALA A 46 -0.05 -6.57 28.31
C ALA A 46 -1.20 -7.60 28.33
N ASP A 47 -2.35 -7.23 28.87
CA ASP A 47 -3.55 -8.08 28.88
C ASP A 47 -4.02 -8.39 27.45
N ALA A 48 -4.07 -7.37 26.59
CA ALA A 48 -4.44 -7.54 25.18
C ALA A 48 -3.42 -8.42 24.41
N LEU A 49 -2.12 -8.21 24.60
CA LEU A 49 -1.06 -9.02 23.98
C LEU A 49 -1.10 -10.48 24.45
N LEU A 50 -1.46 -10.72 25.71
CA LEU A 50 -1.61 -12.07 26.23
C LEU A 50 -2.77 -12.81 25.56
N LEU A 51 -3.88 -12.11 25.32
CA LEU A 51 -5.00 -12.67 24.55
C LEU A 51 -4.57 -12.96 23.10
N ASP A 52 -3.92 -12.00 22.44
CA ASP A 52 -3.41 -12.15 21.07
C ASP A 52 -2.50 -13.40 20.97
N ALA A 53 -1.57 -13.56 21.91
CA ALA A 53 -0.66 -14.70 21.95
C ALA A 53 -1.37 -16.05 22.14
N ARG A 54 -2.48 -16.08 22.89
CA ARG A 54 -3.31 -17.30 23.02
C ARG A 54 -4.06 -17.61 21.74
N LEU A 55 -4.57 -16.59 21.05
CA LEU A 55 -5.28 -16.76 19.79
C LEU A 55 -4.34 -17.20 18.66
N ASP A 56 -3.11 -16.68 18.63
CA ASP A 56 -2.09 -17.07 17.63
C ASP A 56 -1.65 -18.54 17.75
N GLN A 57 -1.77 -19.14 18.94
CA GLN A 57 -1.48 -20.55 19.17
C GLN A 57 -2.60 -21.49 18.69
N TRP A 58 -3.78 -20.95 18.38
CA TRP A 58 -4.92 -21.76 17.98
C TRP A 58 -4.72 -22.34 16.57
N THR A 59 -4.48 -23.65 16.49
CA THR A 59 -4.32 -24.37 15.22
C THR A 59 -5.63 -24.98 14.76
N ILE A 60 -6.01 -24.72 13.51
CA ILE A 60 -7.19 -25.34 12.87
C ILE A 60 -6.72 -26.57 12.06
N PRO A 61 -7.46 -27.70 12.09
CA PRO A 61 -7.14 -28.87 11.27
C PRO A 61 -7.04 -28.52 9.78
N ALA A 62 -6.15 -29.22 9.07
CA ALA A 62 -5.99 -29.04 7.63
C ALA A 62 -7.34 -29.27 6.90
N PRO A 63 -7.70 -28.40 5.94
CA PRO A 63 -8.93 -28.56 5.18
C PRO A 63 -8.91 -29.86 4.36
N ALA A 64 -10.09 -30.41 4.08
CA ALA A 64 -10.24 -31.65 3.31
C ALA A 64 -9.49 -31.60 1.97
N ALA A 65 -8.87 -32.73 1.60
CA ALA A 65 -8.19 -32.90 0.32
C ALA A 65 -9.15 -32.53 -0.83
N GLY A 66 -8.75 -31.54 -1.64
CA GLY A 66 -9.53 -31.04 -2.78
C GLY A 66 -10.28 -29.72 -2.54
N LEU A 67 -10.33 -29.17 -1.32
CA LEU A 67 -10.94 -27.84 -1.09
C LEU A 67 -10.23 -26.73 -1.88
N ALA A 68 -8.90 -26.72 -1.86
CA ALA A 68 -8.09 -25.76 -2.62
C ALA A 68 -8.37 -25.84 -4.13
N ALA A 69 -8.48 -27.05 -4.68
CA ALA A 69 -8.79 -27.27 -6.09
C ALA A 69 -10.19 -26.73 -6.47
N ARG A 70 -11.18 -26.90 -5.59
CA ARG A 70 -12.55 -26.39 -5.78
C ARG A 70 -12.63 -24.87 -5.69
N ILE A 71 -11.82 -24.23 -4.84
CA ILE A 71 -11.74 -22.77 -4.76
C ILE A 71 -11.05 -22.21 -6.02
N GLY A 72 -9.92 -22.81 -6.42
CA GLY A 72 -9.17 -22.41 -7.61
C GLY A 72 -9.99 -22.50 -8.89
N SER A 73 -10.77 -23.57 -9.08
CA SER A 73 -11.63 -23.73 -10.26
C SER A 73 -12.73 -22.66 -10.32
N LYS A 74 -13.32 -22.26 -9.19
CA LYS A 74 -14.31 -21.18 -9.14
C LYS A 74 -13.69 -19.79 -9.40
N ALA A 75 -12.51 -19.51 -8.85
CA ALA A 75 -11.82 -18.23 -9.04
C ALA A 75 -11.32 -18.04 -10.49
N ALA A 76 -10.83 -19.11 -11.13
CA ALA A 76 -10.35 -19.08 -12.51
C ALA A 76 -11.46 -18.72 -13.52
N VAL A 77 -12.71 -19.14 -13.27
CA VAL A 77 -13.86 -18.86 -14.15
C VAL A 77 -14.21 -17.36 -14.17
N GLY A 78 -14.21 -16.70 -13.00
CA GLY A 78 -14.52 -15.26 -12.92
C GLY A 78 -13.47 -14.36 -13.59
N THR A 79 -12.18 -14.67 -13.41
CA THR A 79 -11.09 -13.87 -13.98
C THR A 79 -10.99 -13.97 -15.50
N ARG A 80 -11.29 -15.15 -16.07
CA ARG A 80 -11.29 -15.35 -17.53
C ARG A 80 -12.36 -14.51 -18.24
N SER A 81 -13.57 -14.47 -17.67
CA SER A 81 -14.67 -13.66 -18.21
C SER A 81 -14.38 -12.16 -18.16
N ALA A 82 -13.81 -11.67 -17.06
CA ALA A 82 -13.41 -10.26 -16.93
C ALA A 82 -12.36 -9.84 -17.96
N ARG A 83 -11.33 -10.67 -18.20
CA ARG A 83 -10.27 -10.39 -19.20
C ARG A 83 -10.80 -10.35 -20.63
N ILE A 84 -11.73 -11.24 -20.98
CA ILE A 84 -12.35 -11.27 -22.32
C ILE A 84 -13.18 -10.00 -22.54
N ARG A 85 -13.99 -9.61 -21.55
CA ARG A 85 -14.83 -8.40 -21.62
C ARG A 85 -14.01 -7.12 -21.70
N GLN A 86 -12.92 -7.05 -20.93
CA GLN A 86 -11.96 -5.96 -21.01
C GLN A 86 -11.34 -5.92 -22.41
N ARG A 87 -10.82 -7.02 -22.93
CA ARG A 87 -10.20 -7.03 -24.27
C ARG A 87 -11.15 -6.55 -25.37
N TRP A 88 -12.43 -6.90 -25.30
CA TRP A 88 -13.46 -6.40 -26.20
C TRP A 88 -13.73 -4.89 -26.05
N TRP A 89 -13.76 -4.38 -24.82
CA TRP A 89 -13.93 -2.95 -24.56
C TRP A 89 -12.75 -2.11 -25.10
N TRP A 90 -11.52 -2.60 -24.95
CA TRP A 90 -10.33 -1.93 -25.49
C TRP A 90 -10.24 -1.99 -27.02
N SER A 91 -10.75 -3.04 -27.66
CA SER A 91 -10.88 -3.10 -29.12
C SER A 91 -11.83 -2.03 -29.68
N GLY A 92 -12.82 -1.57 -28.90
CA GLY A 92 -13.69 -0.45 -29.29
C GLY A 92 -12.99 0.92 -29.27
N PHE A 93 -12.01 1.12 -28.39
CA PHE A 93 -11.24 2.37 -28.30
C PHE A 93 -10.12 2.49 -29.33
N GLY A 94 -9.52 1.37 -29.78
CA GLY A 94 -8.41 1.37 -30.73
C GLY A 94 -8.74 1.94 -32.12
N LEU A 95 -10.01 1.94 -32.53
CA LEU A 95 -10.47 2.47 -33.82
C LEU A 95 -10.75 3.98 -33.81
N ALA A 96 -10.89 4.62 -32.64
CA ALA A 96 -11.22 6.05 -32.55
C ALA A 96 -9.99 6.98 -32.48
N ALA A 97 -8.81 6.46 -32.11
CA ALA A 97 -7.62 7.28 -31.86
C ALA A 97 -6.82 7.67 -33.12
N THR A 98 -7.17 7.15 -34.31
CA THR A 98 -6.37 7.33 -35.54
C THR A 98 -6.68 8.61 -36.33
N LEU A 99 -7.64 9.44 -35.90
CA LEU A 99 -8.06 10.65 -36.65
C LEU A 99 -7.50 11.98 -36.13
N ALA A 100 -6.67 12.01 -35.07
CA ALA A 100 -6.26 13.27 -34.40
C ALA A 100 -4.76 13.64 -34.55
N GLY A 101 -4.07 13.20 -35.60
CA GLY A 101 -2.60 13.31 -35.70
C GLY A 101 -2.03 13.99 -36.95
N VAL A 102 -2.60 15.10 -37.47
CA VAL A 102 -2.09 15.71 -38.73
C VAL A 102 -1.83 17.23 -38.73
N VAL A 103 -2.18 18.06 -37.74
CA VAL A 103 -2.16 19.55 -37.97
C VAL A 103 -1.15 20.38 -37.14
N ALA A 104 -0.32 19.81 -36.25
CA ALA A 104 0.52 20.63 -35.34
C ALA A 104 2.04 20.64 -35.67
N GLY A 105 2.43 20.85 -36.92
CA GLY A 105 3.85 20.91 -37.28
C GLY A 105 4.14 21.80 -38.47
N THR A 106 4.12 23.13 -38.29
CA THR A 106 4.78 24.12 -39.19
C THR A 106 4.63 25.54 -38.63
N ALA A 107 5.39 25.92 -37.58
CA ALA A 107 5.83 27.31 -37.31
C ALA A 107 6.41 27.46 -35.89
N ALA A 108 7.67 27.08 -35.67
CA ALA A 108 8.50 27.63 -34.58
C ALA A 108 9.98 27.21 -34.75
N VAL A 109 10.55 27.44 -35.93
CA VAL A 109 12.02 27.44 -36.10
C VAL A 109 12.46 28.89 -36.09
N ALA A 110 12.56 29.48 -34.91
CA ALA A 110 13.32 30.71 -34.69
C ALA A 110 13.50 30.93 -33.18
N VAL A 111 14.76 30.85 -32.74
CA VAL A 111 15.28 31.33 -31.44
C VAL A 111 14.99 30.44 -30.22
N ALA A 112 15.83 29.43 -30.03
CA ALA A 112 16.27 28.99 -28.70
C ALA A 112 17.73 28.49 -28.80
N PRO A 113 18.63 28.88 -27.88
CA PRO A 113 20.01 28.43 -27.89
C PRO A 113 20.12 26.92 -27.62
N PRO A 114 21.21 26.25 -28.05
CA PRO A 114 21.42 24.85 -27.72
C PRO A 114 21.50 24.69 -26.20
N VAL A 115 20.56 23.92 -25.65
CA VAL A 115 20.68 23.42 -24.28
C VAL A 115 21.80 22.39 -24.27
N ASP A 116 22.92 22.76 -23.67
CA ASP A 116 23.98 21.81 -23.33
C ASP A 116 23.38 20.81 -22.34
N MET A 117 23.02 19.63 -22.84
CA MET A 117 22.74 18.51 -21.95
C MET A 117 24.08 18.10 -21.34
N ALA A 118 24.36 18.59 -20.15
CA ALA A 118 25.40 18.05 -19.28
C ALA A 118 25.11 16.56 -19.09
N ALA A 119 25.75 15.74 -19.92
CA ALA A 119 25.81 14.31 -19.79
C ALA A 119 26.60 14.01 -18.51
N GLY A 120 25.92 13.61 -17.43
CA GLY A 120 26.63 13.10 -16.27
C GLY A 120 26.00 13.22 -14.88
N SER A 121 24.73 13.61 -14.72
CA SER A 121 24.11 13.58 -13.40
C SER A 121 22.86 12.70 -13.40
N THR A 122 23.07 11.40 -13.25
CA THR A 122 22.02 10.48 -12.82
C THR A 122 22.17 10.22 -11.33
N SER A 123 21.02 9.95 -10.72
CA SER A 123 20.72 9.80 -9.29
C SER A 123 21.52 8.74 -8.52
N PHE A 124 22.60 8.19 -9.06
CA PHE A 124 23.47 7.22 -8.41
C PHE A 124 24.94 7.62 -8.63
N GLY A 125 25.55 8.21 -7.59
CA GLY A 125 27.00 8.20 -7.35
C GLY A 125 27.90 8.84 -8.41
N ASP A 126 28.43 10.02 -8.07
CA ASP A 126 29.65 10.57 -8.66
C ASP A 126 30.85 9.65 -8.35
N VAL A 127 31.37 8.98 -9.37
CA VAL A 127 32.62 8.19 -9.32
C VAL A 127 33.45 8.45 -10.58
N ALA A 128 33.91 9.68 -10.75
CA ALA A 128 35.08 10.02 -11.57
C ALA A 128 35.72 11.28 -10.96
N GLY A 129 36.94 11.32 -10.47
CA GLY A 129 38.08 10.41 -10.53
C GLY A 129 39.17 11.03 -9.65
N MET A 130 39.94 10.14 -9.04
CA MET A 130 40.87 10.34 -7.93
C MET A 130 42.31 10.53 -8.43
N GLU A 131 42.71 11.64 -9.05
CA GLU A 131 44.16 11.85 -9.29
C GLU A 131 44.57 13.31 -9.06
N GLY A 132 45.50 13.52 -8.11
CA GLY A 132 46.23 14.77 -7.89
C GLY A 132 46.46 15.11 -6.43
#